data_AF-A0A7V3RYD7-F1
#
_entry.id   AF-A0A7V3RYD7-F1
#
_cell.length_a   1.000
_cell.length_b   1.000
_cell.length_c   1.000
_cell.angle_alpha   90.00
_cell.angle_beta   90.00
_cell.angle_gamma   90.00
#
_symmetry.space_group_name_H-M   'P 1'
#
loop_
_entity.id
_entity.type
_entity.pdbx_description
1 polymer ?
#
loop_
_entity_poly.entity_id
_entity_poly.type
_entity_poly.pdbx_seq_one_letter_code
_entity_poly.pdbx_strand_id
1 'polypeptide(L)'
;MVDWDDFDWRKIAGLIIFALILIAGAIFVVNDKVSAQRIQQNLEVQMKALNNFQDTYQPPTSRELGLLNAQLEERKAEFAKLPLKLGDEVDVKSLETRIRNLAAAENVSLDKLEFGDETSDKFLKVYPVVISASGNMEQLSKFISGISDLKTLWRYHGQPTSSEGHIQMSLEFLAFDQNGWDQTYSCNLAVQVPQKLEVNLDKIRIFKGNLQELKSQVEALQNKMADAKKTLDDKCALERQLSALDTKIKLSRELAE
;
A
#
# COMPACT_ATOMS: atom_id res chain seq x y z
N MET A 1 -16.06 -67.54 -64.90
CA MET A 1 -17.15 -67.55 -63.90
C MET A 1 -16.44 -67.78 -62.57
N VAL A 2 -16.29 -66.73 -61.75
CA VAL A 2 -15.61 -66.84 -60.45
C VAL A 2 -16.69 -67.30 -59.47
N ASP A 3 -16.58 -68.52 -58.95
CA ASP A 3 -17.51 -69.05 -57.95
C ASP A 3 -17.31 -68.32 -56.62
N TRP A 4 -18.37 -67.66 -56.14
CA TRP A 4 -18.40 -66.85 -54.92
C TRP A 4 -18.94 -67.62 -53.69
N ASP A 5 -19.18 -68.92 -53.80
CA ASP A 5 -19.98 -69.68 -52.82
C ASP A 5 -19.22 -70.11 -51.55
N ASP A 6 -17.90 -69.88 -51.49
CA ASP A 6 -17.05 -70.20 -50.32
C ASP A 6 -16.63 -68.95 -49.53
N PHE A 7 -17.33 -67.83 -49.72
CA PHE A 7 -16.99 -66.55 -49.11
C PHE A 7 -17.52 -66.46 -47.67
N ASP A 8 -16.66 -66.79 -46.72
CA ASP A 8 -16.93 -66.81 -45.28
C ASP A 8 -17.09 -65.37 -44.71
N TRP A 9 -18.20 -64.72 -45.08
CA TRP A 9 -18.52 -63.31 -44.81
C TRP A 9 -18.40 -62.88 -43.35
N ARG A 10 -18.53 -63.83 -42.41
CA ARG A 10 -18.37 -63.61 -40.97
C ARG A 10 -16.94 -63.24 -40.61
N LYS A 11 -15.94 -63.86 -41.26
CA LYS A 11 -14.53 -63.54 -41.05
C LYS A 11 -14.20 -62.14 -41.54
N ILE A 12 -14.75 -61.74 -42.68
CA ILE A 12 -14.54 -60.42 -43.27
C ILE A 12 -15.23 -59.35 -42.44
N ALA A 13 -16.47 -59.58 -42.00
CA ALA A 13 -17.15 -58.69 -41.07
C ALA A 13 -16.36 -58.52 -39.76
N GLY A 14 -15.84 -59.62 -39.20
CA GLY A 14 -14.98 -59.58 -38.01
C GLY A 14 -13.70 -58.78 -38.23
N LEU A 15 -13.05 -58.92 -39.39
CA LEU A 15 -11.83 -58.20 -39.76
C LEU A 15 -12.09 -56.70 -39.96
N ILE A 16 -13.23 -56.34 -40.56
CA ILE A 16 -13.66 -54.94 -40.71
C ILE A 16 -13.94 -54.31 -39.33
N ILE A 17 -14.67 -55.01 -38.45
CA ILE A 17 -14.93 -54.53 -37.09
C ILE A 17 -13.62 -54.37 -36.32
N PHE A 18 -12.71 -55.33 -36.42
CA PHE A 18 -11.40 -55.25 -35.78
C PHE A 18 -10.57 -54.06 -36.30
N ALA A 19 -10.54 -53.85 -37.63
CA ALA A 19 -9.87 -52.71 -38.24
C ALA A 19 -10.51 -51.37 -37.79
N LEU A 20 -11.83 -51.30 -37.69
CA LEU A 20 -12.53 -50.10 -37.18
C LEU A 20 -12.19 -49.81 -35.72
N ILE A 21 -12.10 -50.84 -34.87
CA ILE A 21 -11.69 -50.68 -33.46
C ILE A 21 -10.24 -50.18 -33.37
N LEU A 22 -9.33 -50.71 -34.18
CA LEU A 22 -7.94 -50.24 -34.23
C LEU A 22 -7.83 -48.78 -34.70
N ILE A 23 -8.56 -48.41 -35.75
CA ILE A 23 -8.60 -47.03 -36.25
C ILE A 23 -9.18 -46.08 -35.20
N ALA A 24 -10.28 -46.47 -34.54
CA ALA A 24 -10.88 -45.67 -33.47
C ALA A 24 -9.93 -45.52 -32.27
N GLY A 25 -9.23 -46.59 -31.89
CA GLY A 25 -8.20 -46.56 -30.84
C GLY A 25 -7.03 -45.65 -31.20
N ALA A 26 -6.53 -45.71 -32.43
CA ALA A 26 -5.44 -44.86 -32.91
C ALA A 26 -5.83 -43.37 -32.91
N ILE A 27 -7.02 -43.03 -33.42
CA ILE A 27 -7.53 -41.65 -33.41
C ILE A 27 -7.65 -41.13 -31.96
N PHE A 28 -8.13 -41.97 -31.04
CA PHE A 28 -8.26 -41.61 -29.63
C PHE A 28 -6.90 -41.29 -28.99
N VAL A 29 -5.89 -42.14 -29.20
CA VAL A 29 -4.54 -41.93 -28.66
C VAL A 29 -3.87 -40.68 -29.25
N VAL A 30 -4.03 -40.44 -30.54
CA VAL A 30 -3.46 -39.25 -31.20
C VAL A 30 -4.12 -37.97 -30.67
N ASN A 31 -5.45 -37.95 -30.51
CA ASN A 31 -6.15 -36.79 -29.96
C ASN A 31 -5.79 -36.50 -28.50
N ASP A 32 -5.63 -37.54 -27.66
CA ASP A 32 -5.18 -37.39 -26.27
C ASP A 32 -3.73 -36.84 -26.23
N LYS A 33 -2.85 -37.34 -27.09
CA LYS A 33 -1.46 -36.87 -27.19
C LYS A 33 -1.35 -35.41 -27.63
N VAL A 34 -2.10 -34.99 -28.64
CA VAL A 34 -2.10 -33.59 -29.12
C VAL A 34 -2.64 -32.66 -28.03
N SER A 35 -3.68 -33.08 -27.32
CA SER A 35 -4.24 -32.31 -26.21
C SER A 35 -3.25 -32.19 -25.05
N ALA A 36 -2.57 -33.27 -24.70
CA ALA A 36 -1.52 -33.28 -23.68
C ALA A 36 -0.35 -32.36 -24.01
N GLN A 37 0.13 -32.39 -25.26
CA GLN A 37 1.23 -31.53 -25.70
C GLN A 37 0.88 -30.04 -25.62
N ARG A 38 -0.34 -29.65 -26.02
CA ARG A 38 -0.79 -28.24 -25.91
C ARG A 38 -0.82 -27.78 -24.46
N ILE A 39 -1.34 -28.62 -23.56
CA ILE A 39 -1.38 -28.31 -22.13
C ILE A 39 0.04 -28.19 -21.56
N GLN A 40 0.93 -29.12 -21.91
CA GLN A 40 2.32 -29.08 -21.47
C GLN A 40 3.02 -27.80 -21.92
N GLN A 41 2.89 -27.42 -23.20
CA GLN A 41 3.46 -26.17 -23.72
C GLN A 41 2.96 -24.94 -22.96
N ASN A 42 1.66 -24.87 -22.66
CA ASN A 42 1.09 -23.76 -21.89
C ASN A 42 1.62 -23.70 -20.45
N LEU A 43 1.83 -24.85 -19.81
CA LEU A 43 2.41 -24.92 -18.47
C LEU A 43 3.90 -24.55 -18.48
N GLU A 44 4.66 -24.98 -19.49
CA GLU A 44 6.07 -24.60 -19.65
C GLU A 44 6.26 -23.11 -19.90
N VAL A 45 5.41 -22.49 -20.73
CA VAL A 45 5.43 -21.03 -20.95
C VAL A 45 5.14 -20.28 -19.66
N GLN A 46 4.15 -20.72 -18.87
CA GLN A 46 3.87 -20.15 -17.55
C GLN A 46 5.03 -20.31 -16.59
N MET A 47 5.64 -21.50 -16.54
CA MET A 47 6.79 -21.76 -15.67
C MET A 47 7.95 -20.82 -16.00
N LYS A 48 8.25 -20.60 -17.29
CA LYS A 48 9.25 -19.62 -17.73
C LYS A 48 8.91 -18.20 -17.29
N ALA A 49 7.65 -17.78 -17.45
CA ALA A 49 7.21 -16.46 -17.00
C ALA A 49 7.36 -16.28 -15.47
N LEU A 50 7.04 -17.31 -14.69
CA LEU A 50 7.19 -17.31 -13.23
C LEU A 50 8.67 -17.28 -12.80
N ASN A 51 9.53 -18.05 -13.46
CA ASN A 51 10.97 -18.03 -13.18
C ASN A 51 11.59 -16.66 -13.50
N ASN A 52 11.25 -16.07 -14.65
CA ASN A 52 11.72 -14.73 -15.00
C ASN A 52 11.27 -13.67 -13.97
N PHE A 53 10.05 -13.81 -13.46
CA PHE A 53 9.54 -12.95 -12.39
C PHE A 53 10.35 -13.13 -11.11
N GLN A 54 10.65 -14.36 -10.71
CA GLN A 54 11.48 -14.65 -9.54
C GLN A 54 12.89 -14.05 -9.63
N ASP A 55 13.51 -14.15 -10.80
CA ASP A 55 14.85 -13.61 -11.04
C ASP A 55 14.86 -12.08 -10.99
N THR A 56 13.78 -11.44 -11.44
CA THR A 56 13.63 -9.98 -11.46
C THR A 56 13.24 -9.42 -10.08
N TYR A 57 12.38 -10.12 -9.35
CA TYR A 57 11.80 -9.68 -8.09
C TYR A 57 12.23 -10.61 -6.95
N GLN A 58 13.41 -10.33 -6.39
CA GLN A 58 13.87 -11.00 -5.18
C GLN A 58 13.09 -10.45 -3.98
N PRO A 59 12.28 -11.27 -3.30
CA PRO A 59 11.57 -10.81 -2.11
C PRO A 59 12.56 -10.44 -1.01
N PRO A 60 12.29 -9.37 -0.26
CA PRO A 60 13.13 -8.99 0.86
C PRO A 60 13.09 -10.07 1.94
N THR A 61 14.22 -10.30 2.58
CA THR A 61 14.31 -11.33 3.62
C THR A 61 13.57 -10.90 4.89
N SER A 62 13.09 -11.86 5.69
CA SER A 62 12.46 -11.55 7.00
C SER A 62 13.39 -10.75 7.91
N ARG A 63 14.71 -10.89 7.75
CA ARG A 63 15.71 -10.11 8.49
C ARG A 63 15.70 -8.63 8.09
N GLU A 64 15.58 -8.32 6.80
CA GLU A 64 15.46 -6.93 6.33
C GLU A 64 14.18 -6.27 6.86
N LEU A 65 13.06 -6.98 6.80
CA LEU A 65 11.81 -6.50 7.38
C LEU A 65 11.93 -6.26 8.89
N GLY A 66 12.62 -7.15 9.60
CA GLY A 66 12.91 -6.99 11.02
C GLY A 66 13.75 -5.76 11.32
N LEU A 67 14.77 -5.49 10.49
CA LEU A 67 15.61 -4.30 10.61
C LEU A 67 14.80 -3.01 10.38
N LEU A 68 13.97 -2.98 9.33
CA LEU A 68 13.10 -1.83 9.03
C LEU A 68 12.11 -1.56 10.17
N ASN A 69 11.50 -2.61 10.74
CA ASN A 69 10.63 -2.47 11.90
C ASN A 69 11.39 -1.91 13.11
N ALA A 70 12.60 -2.40 13.37
CA ALA A 70 13.42 -1.89 14.47
C ALA A 70 13.77 -0.40 14.29
N GLN A 71 14.14 0.01 13.07
CA GLN A 71 14.39 1.42 12.75
C GLN A 71 13.13 2.27 12.94
N LEU A 72 11.97 1.76 12.52
CA LEU A 72 10.70 2.45 12.67
C LEU A 72 10.33 2.64 14.15
N GLU A 73 10.54 1.64 14.99
CA GLU A 73 10.32 1.78 16.44
C GLU A 73 11.32 2.72 17.10
N GLU A 74 12.60 2.71 16.69
CA GLU A 74 13.60 3.67 17.13
C GLU A 74 13.19 5.12 16.78
N ARG A 75 12.78 5.36 15.54
CA ARG A 75 12.28 6.67 15.10
C ARG A 75 11.00 7.08 15.81
N LYS A 76 10.09 6.16 16.09
CA LYS A 76 8.89 6.46 16.91
C LYS A 76 9.29 6.88 18.31
N ALA A 77 10.27 6.22 18.92
CA ALA A 77 10.77 6.61 20.23
C ALA A 77 11.45 8.00 20.19
N GLU A 78 12.17 8.31 19.12
CA GLU A 78 12.75 9.64 18.89
C GLU A 78 11.65 10.72 18.75
N PHE A 79 10.66 10.47 17.89
CA PHE A 79 9.50 11.36 17.71
C PHE A 79 8.70 11.52 19.01
N ALA A 80 8.58 10.47 19.81
CA ALA A 80 7.86 10.51 21.08
C ALA A 80 8.53 11.42 22.12
N LYS A 81 9.87 11.55 22.06
CA LYS A 81 10.66 12.43 22.94
C LYS A 81 10.62 13.90 22.53
N LEU A 82 10.14 14.23 21.33
CA LEU A 82 10.04 15.62 20.89
C LEU A 82 9.00 16.38 21.73
N PRO A 83 9.34 17.59 22.21
CA PRO A 83 8.45 18.38 23.04
C PRO A 83 7.22 18.86 22.27
N LEU A 84 7.42 19.21 21.00
CA LEU A 84 6.38 19.62 20.06
C LEU A 84 6.27 18.56 18.97
N LYS A 85 5.06 18.04 18.77
CA LYS A 85 4.77 16.98 17.81
C LYS A 85 3.92 17.55 16.69
N LEU A 86 4.33 17.25 15.46
CA LEU A 86 3.50 17.50 14.29
C LEU A 86 2.46 16.37 14.21
N GLY A 87 1.23 16.67 14.66
CA GLY A 87 0.11 15.74 14.55
C GLY A 87 -0.40 15.62 13.12
N ASP A 88 -1.24 14.62 12.86
CA ASP A 88 -1.86 14.41 11.55
C ASP A 88 -3.05 15.34 11.32
N GLU A 89 -3.70 15.77 12.40
CA GLU A 89 -4.84 16.68 12.38
C GLU A 89 -4.75 17.67 13.53
N VAL A 90 -5.36 18.84 13.32
CA VAL A 90 -5.53 19.86 14.35
C VAL A 90 -7.02 19.92 14.70
N ASP A 91 -7.35 19.61 15.96
CA ASP A 91 -8.70 19.81 16.48
C ASP A 91 -8.93 21.31 16.76
N VAL A 92 -9.48 21.98 15.75
CA VAL A 92 -9.77 23.42 15.77
C VAL A 92 -10.66 23.81 16.96
N LYS A 93 -11.68 23.01 17.29
CA LYS A 93 -12.62 23.33 18.39
C LYS A 93 -11.96 23.20 19.75
N SER A 94 -11.13 22.17 19.91
CA SER A 94 -10.33 22.00 21.13
C SER A 94 -9.31 23.12 21.30
N LEU A 95 -8.64 23.55 20.21
CA LEU A 95 -7.74 24.70 20.24
C LEU A 95 -8.47 25.99 20.60
N GLU A 96 -9.62 26.26 19.99
CA GLU A 96 -10.44 27.43 20.31
C GLU A 96 -10.78 27.47 21.80
N THR A 97 -11.26 26.34 22.33
CA THR A 97 -11.61 26.21 23.75
C THR A 97 -10.40 26.45 24.64
N ARG A 98 -9.23 25.89 24.29
CA ARG A 98 -7.98 26.08 25.05
C ARG A 98 -7.53 27.55 25.05
N ILE A 99 -7.58 28.22 23.90
CA ILE A 99 -7.21 29.64 23.78
C ILE A 99 -8.17 30.52 24.59
N ARG A 100 -9.48 30.25 24.52
CA ARG A 100 -10.48 30.98 25.32
C ARG A 100 -10.27 30.78 26.82
N ASN A 101 -10.00 29.55 27.25
CA ASN A 101 -9.71 29.24 28.65
C ASN A 101 -8.43 29.93 29.14
N LEU A 102 -7.41 30.01 28.28
CA LEU A 102 -6.16 30.72 28.58
C LEU A 102 -6.42 32.23 28.79
N ALA A 103 -7.18 32.85 27.89
CA ALA A 103 -7.55 34.26 28.03
C ALA A 103 -8.35 34.51 29.32
N ALA A 104 -9.31 33.64 29.63
CA ALA A 104 -10.09 33.73 30.86
C ALA A 104 -9.23 33.58 32.13
N ALA A 105 -8.26 32.64 32.12
CA ALA A 105 -7.34 32.43 33.24
C ALA A 105 -6.47 33.68 33.51
N GLU A 106 -6.01 34.34 32.45
CA GLU A 106 -5.17 35.54 32.53
C GLU A 106 -5.99 36.84 32.64
N ASN A 107 -7.33 36.77 32.74
CA ASN A 107 -8.24 37.92 32.75
C ASN A 107 -8.07 38.86 31.54
N VAL A 108 -7.76 38.30 30.37
CA VAL A 108 -7.67 39.00 29.09
C VAL A 108 -9.01 38.92 28.37
N SER A 109 -9.50 40.05 27.86
CA SER A 109 -10.71 40.09 27.03
C SER A 109 -10.36 39.69 25.60
N LEU A 110 -11.06 38.70 25.07
CA LEU A 110 -10.81 38.17 23.74
C LEU A 110 -11.81 38.82 22.77
N ASP A 111 -11.35 39.86 22.07
CA ASP A 111 -12.19 40.66 21.16
C ASP A 111 -12.51 39.88 19.88
N LYS A 112 -11.53 39.12 19.37
CA LYS A 112 -11.65 38.35 18.14
C LYS A 112 -10.86 37.04 18.23
N LEU A 113 -11.49 35.93 17.87
CA LEU A 113 -10.85 34.63 17.65
C LEU A 113 -11.53 33.95 16.47
N GLU A 114 -10.90 34.01 15.30
CA GLU A 114 -11.43 33.44 14.08
C GLU A 114 -10.40 32.48 13.47
N PHE A 115 -10.84 31.25 13.21
CA PHE A 115 -10.09 30.28 12.41
C PHE A 115 -10.50 30.47 10.96
N GLY A 116 -9.51 30.62 10.08
CA GLY A 116 -9.73 30.61 8.63
C GLY A 116 -9.79 29.20 8.07
N ASP A 117 -9.94 29.13 6.75
CA ASP A 117 -10.01 27.85 6.03
C ASP A 117 -8.67 27.09 6.04
N GLU A 118 -8.74 25.77 6.11
CA GLU A 118 -7.56 24.89 5.98
C GLU A 118 -6.91 25.09 4.61
N THR A 119 -5.60 25.34 4.62
CA THR A 119 -4.79 25.42 3.39
C THR A 119 -3.72 24.33 3.42
N SER A 120 -3.41 23.73 2.27
CA SER A 120 -2.34 22.73 2.15
C SER A 120 -1.09 23.38 1.54
N ASP A 121 0.04 23.24 2.22
CA ASP A 121 1.37 23.66 1.76
C ASP A 121 2.31 22.47 1.77
N LYS A 122 2.56 21.90 0.58
CA LYS A 122 3.38 20.71 0.34
C LYS A 122 2.90 19.48 1.13
N PHE A 123 3.40 19.30 2.35
CA PHE A 123 3.10 18.20 3.27
C PHE A 123 2.55 18.70 4.60
N LEU A 124 2.17 19.98 4.67
CA LEU A 124 1.62 20.62 5.85
C LEU A 124 0.19 21.06 5.58
N LYS A 125 -0.67 20.86 6.56
CA LYS A 125 -1.98 21.51 6.66
C LYS A 125 -1.82 22.71 7.57
N VAL A 126 -2.18 23.87 7.06
CA VAL A 126 -2.04 25.16 7.74
C VAL A 126 -3.42 25.65 8.11
N TYR A 127 -3.62 25.92 9.40
CA TYR A 127 -4.85 26.44 9.97
C TYR A 127 -4.60 27.87 10.45
N PRO A 128 -4.94 28.88 9.62
CA PRO A 128 -4.72 30.28 9.97
C PRO A 128 -5.71 30.72 11.05
N VAL A 129 -5.24 31.50 12.02
CA VAL A 129 -6.02 32.01 13.15
C VAL A 129 -5.70 33.47 13.38
N VAL A 130 -6.73 34.29 13.49
CA VAL A 130 -6.59 35.71 13.85
C VAL A 130 -7.11 35.88 15.27
N ILE A 131 -6.24 36.42 16.14
CA ILE A 131 -6.53 36.69 17.55
C ILE A 131 -6.39 38.18 17.80
N SER A 132 -7.45 38.80 18.31
CA SER A 132 -7.42 40.14 18.89
C SER A 132 -7.83 40.06 20.34
N ALA A 133 -7.00 40.63 21.22
CA ALA A 133 -7.20 40.58 22.65
C ALA A 133 -6.88 41.92 23.30
N SER A 134 -7.57 42.23 24.38
CA SER A 134 -7.45 43.48 25.15
C SER A 134 -7.24 43.20 26.63
N GLY A 135 -6.37 43.99 27.26
CA GLY A 135 -6.00 43.81 28.66
C GLY A 135 -4.85 44.70 29.08
N ASN A 136 -4.40 44.53 30.33
CA ASN A 136 -3.18 45.22 30.77
C ASN A 136 -1.93 44.51 30.19
N MET A 137 -0.81 45.23 30.12
CA MET A 137 0.41 44.72 29.49
C MET A 137 0.94 43.43 30.14
N GLU A 138 0.79 43.28 31.46
CA GLU A 138 1.24 42.10 32.19
C GLU A 138 0.39 40.86 31.84
N GLN A 139 -0.93 41.01 31.79
CA GLN A 139 -1.89 39.97 31.40
C GLN A 139 -1.68 39.54 29.95
N LEU A 140 -1.51 40.51 29.04
CA LEU A 140 -1.24 40.23 27.63
C LEU A 140 0.09 39.48 27.45
N SER A 141 1.13 39.83 28.21
CA SER A 141 2.42 39.12 28.17
C SER A 141 2.28 37.68 28.67
N LYS A 142 1.52 37.43 29.74
CA LYS A 142 1.23 36.07 30.24
C LYS A 142 0.41 35.27 29.24
N PHE A 143 -0.58 35.89 28.60
CA PHE A 143 -1.39 35.25 27.57
C PHE A 143 -0.57 34.83 26.35
N ILE A 144 0.29 35.70 25.80
CA ILE A 144 1.18 35.35 24.69
C ILE A 144 2.13 34.21 25.08
N SER A 145 2.66 34.26 26.30
CA SER A 145 3.52 33.20 26.83
C SER A 145 2.77 31.86 26.93
N GLY A 146 1.51 31.89 27.41
CA GLY A 146 0.67 30.70 27.51
C GLY A 146 0.24 30.12 26.16
N ILE A 147 0.10 30.95 25.11
CA ILE A 147 -0.06 30.47 23.73
C ILE A 147 1.21 29.73 23.29
N SER A 148 2.39 30.23 23.67
CA SER A 148 3.66 29.59 23.36
C SER A 148 3.84 28.23 24.04
N ASP A 149 3.22 28.05 25.20
CA ASP A 149 3.22 26.78 25.94
C ASP A 149 2.23 25.74 25.38
N LEU A 150 1.46 26.07 24.34
CA LEU A 150 0.59 25.10 23.68
C LEU A 150 1.45 24.00 23.04
N LYS A 151 1.18 22.74 23.41
CA LYS A 151 1.83 21.54 22.84
C LYS A 151 1.50 21.25 21.36
N THR A 152 1.17 22.26 20.58
CA THR A 152 0.81 22.17 19.17
C THR A 152 1.77 23.06 18.40
N LEU A 153 2.29 22.61 17.26
CA LEU A 153 3.16 23.44 16.44
C LEU A 153 2.38 24.60 15.82
N TRP A 154 2.90 25.80 16.00
CA TRP A 154 2.35 27.02 15.44
C TRP A 154 3.48 27.97 15.05
N ARG A 155 3.19 28.90 14.13
CA ARG A 155 4.11 29.99 13.76
C ARG A 155 3.36 31.30 13.61
N TYR A 156 4.06 32.43 13.72
CA TYR A 156 3.48 33.73 13.41
C TYR A 156 3.29 33.91 11.91
N HIS A 157 2.14 34.48 11.53
CA HIS A 157 1.91 34.99 10.19
C HIS A 157 1.95 36.51 10.21
N GLY A 158 3.07 37.09 9.80
CA GLY A 158 3.28 38.54 9.86
C GLY A 158 3.69 39.04 11.24
N GLN A 159 3.65 40.37 11.42
CA GLN A 159 4.07 41.01 12.67
C GLN A 159 2.86 41.25 13.60
N PRO A 160 2.97 40.89 14.89
CA PRO A 160 1.93 41.24 15.85
C PRO A 160 1.88 42.77 15.99
N THR A 161 0.67 43.31 16.05
CA THR A 161 0.43 44.73 16.28
C THR A 161 -0.05 44.93 17.71
N SER A 162 0.55 45.89 18.42
CA SER A 162 0.20 46.24 19.80
C SER A 162 -0.06 47.73 19.88
N SER A 163 -1.21 48.13 20.41
CA SER A 163 -1.63 49.52 20.56
C SER A 163 -2.47 49.65 21.84
N GLU A 164 -2.05 50.51 22.77
CA GLU A 164 -2.82 50.94 23.97
C GLU A 164 -3.61 49.82 24.68
N GLY A 165 -2.97 48.70 25.03
CA GLY A 165 -3.62 47.60 25.74
C GLY A 165 -4.44 46.65 24.86
N HIS A 166 -4.30 46.78 23.54
CA HIS A 166 -4.82 45.83 22.54
C HIS A 166 -3.66 45.17 21.81
N ILE A 167 -3.79 43.86 21.57
CA ILE A 167 -2.90 43.10 20.71
C ILE A 167 -3.70 42.41 19.61
N GLN A 168 -3.18 42.46 18.39
CA GLN A 168 -3.65 41.66 17.28
C GLN A 168 -2.50 40.83 16.73
N MET A 169 -2.71 39.52 16.65
CA MET A 169 -1.75 38.57 16.13
C MET A 169 -2.45 37.61 15.16
N SER A 170 -1.70 37.20 14.14
CA SER A 170 -2.12 36.14 13.23
C SER A 170 -1.17 34.96 13.44
N LEU A 171 -1.73 33.80 13.73
CA LEU A 171 -1.02 32.56 13.99
C LEU A 171 -1.40 31.52 12.93
N GLU A 172 -0.49 30.61 12.64
CA GLU A 172 -0.73 29.46 11.78
C GLU A 172 -0.43 28.20 12.57
N PHE A 173 -1.45 27.39 12.82
CA PHE A 173 -1.27 26.05 13.39
C PHE A 173 -0.96 25.06 12.27
N LEU A 174 -0.04 24.14 12.54
CA LEU A 174 0.51 23.24 11.55
C LEU A 174 0.18 21.79 11.89
N ALA A 175 -0.28 21.04 10.90
CA ALA A 175 -0.42 19.59 10.95
C ALA A 175 0.27 18.95 9.74
N PHE A 176 0.56 17.66 9.82
CA PHE A 176 1.11 16.91 8.70
C PHE A 176 0.00 16.43 7.76
N ASP A 177 0.11 16.72 6.47
CA ASP A 177 -0.81 16.22 5.45
C ASP A 177 -0.46 14.76 5.08
N GLN A 178 -0.96 13.82 5.87
CA GLN A 178 -0.72 12.40 5.61
C GLN A 178 -1.26 11.98 4.23
N ASN A 179 -2.39 12.52 3.80
CA ASN A 179 -3.01 12.16 2.51
C ASN A 179 -2.19 12.70 1.32
N GLY A 180 -1.73 13.95 1.38
CA GLY A 180 -0.84 14.53 0.36
C GLY A 180 0.50 13.79 0.26
N TRP A 181 1.07 13.41 1.41
CA TRP A 181 2.27 12.57 1.46
C TRP A 181 2.03 11.21 0.79
N ASP A 182 0.91 10.58 1.12
CA ASP A 182 0.55 9.24 0.68
C ASP A 182 0.31 9.14 -0.84
N GLN A 183 -0.18 10.21 -1.45
CA GLN A 183 -0.32 10.33 -2.90
C GLN A 183 1.04 10.53 -3.59
N THR A 184 1.90 11.37 -3.02
CA THR A 184 3.22 11.69 -3.57
C THR A 184 4.18 10.51 -3.49
N TYR A 185 4.20 9.81 -2.35
CA TYR A 185 5.05 8.65 -2.07
C TYR A 185 4.22 7.37 -2.08
N SER A 186 3.48 7.17 -3.18
CA SER A 186 2.69 5.96 -3.37
C SER A 186 3.60 4.75 -3.60
N CYS A 187 3.31 3.66 -2.89
CA CYS A 187 3.95 2.39 -3.14
C CYS A 187 3.37 1.73 -4.40
N ASN A 188 3.77 2.21 -5.58
CA ASN A 188 3.38 1.59 -6.84
C ASN A 188 4.45 0.59 -7.28
N LEU A 189 4.49 -0.54 -6.59
CA LEU A 189 5.21 -1.71 -7.08
C LEU A 189 4.44 -2.25 -8.29
N ALA A 190 4.91 -1.91 -9.49
CA ALA A 190 4.37 -2.40 -10.78
C ALA A 190 4.70 -3.90 -11.00
N VAL A 191 4.44 -4.72 -9.98
CA VAL A 191 4.78 -6.13 -9.91
C VAL A 191 3.55 -6.93 -10.32
N GLN A 192 3.52 -7.31 -11.59
CA GLN A 192 2.46 -8.15 -12.13
C GLN A 192 2.86 -9.62 -12.01
N VAL A 193 2.20 -10.35 -11.09
CA VAL A 193 2.33 -11.80 -11.03
C VAL A 193 1.67 -12.39 -12.28
N PRO A 194 2.33 -13.28 -13.04
CA PRO A 194 1.74 -13.92 -14.20
C PRO A 194 0.39 -14.58 -13.85
N GLN A 195 -0.64 -14.33 -14.66
CA GLN A 195 -1.99 -14.85 -14.40
C GLN A 195 -2.03 -16.38 -14.47
N LYS A 196 -2.83 -16.99 -13.59
CA LYS A 196 -3.08 -18.44 -13.57
C LYS A 196 -3.90 -18.83 -14.79
N LEU A 197 -3.35 -19.66 -15.68
CA LEU A 197 -4.18 -20.30 -16.69
C LEU A 197 -4.91 -21.50 -16.06
N GLU A 198 -6.23 -21.50 -16.17
CA GLU A 198 -7.04 -22.65 -15.79
C GLU A 198 -6.86 -23.78 -16.80
N VAL A 199 -6.11 -24.80 -16.40
CA VAL A 199 -5.93 -26.01 -17.18
C VAL A 199 -6.87 -27.10 -16.65
N ASN A 200 -7.83 -27.50 -17.49
CA ASN A 200 -8.69 -28.65 -17.24
C ASN A 200 -7.99 -29.94 -17.69
N LEU A 201 -7.63 -30.79 -16.72
CA LEU A 201 -6.96 -32.07 -16.96
C LEU A 201 -7.93 -33.26 -17.08
N ASP A 202 -9.23 -33.07 -16.88
CA ASP A 202 -10.22 -34.15 -16.85
C ASP A 202 -10.47 -34.76 -18.23
N LYS A 203 -10.13 -34.01 -19.29
CA LYS A 203 -10.21 -34.46 -20.68
C LYS A 203 -9.05 -35.36 -21.10
N ILE A 204 -7.99 -35.45 -20.29
CA ILE A 204 -6.79 -36.25 -20.60
C ILE A 204 -6.78 -37.52 -19.74
N ARG A 205 -6.66 -38.68 -20.40
CA ARG A 205 -6.72 -39.97 -19.70
C ARG A 205 -5.38 -40.70 -19.65
N ILE A 206 -4.56 -40.63 -20.70
CA ILE A 206 -3.35 -41.46 -20.81
C ILE A 206 -2.14 -40.73 -20.21
N PHE A 207 -2.02 -39.42 -20.47
CA PHE A 207 -0.85 -38.62 -20.08
C PHE A 207 -1.06 -37.76 -18.82
N LYS A 208 -2.06 -38.09 -18.00
CA LYS A 208 -2.49 -37.27 -16.86
C LYS A 208 -1.41 -37.08 -15.79
N GLY A 209 -0.59 -38.11 -15.52
CA GLY A 209 0.40 -38.11 -14.43
C GLY A 209 1.42 -36.97 -14.54
N ASN A 210 2.16 -36.90 -15.65
CA ASN A 210 3.19 -35.88 -15.86
C ASN A 210 2.61 -34.46 -15.89
N LEU A 211 1.40 -34.30 -16.44
CA LEU A 211 0.72 -33.01 -16.48
C LEU A 211 0.23 -32.55 -15.10
N GLN A 212 -0.16 -33.49 -14.24
CA GLN A 212 -0.56 -33.19 -12.87
C GLN A 212 0.63 -32.77 -12.02
N GLU A 213 1.79 -33.42 -12.19
CA GLU A 213 3.03 -33.00 -11.55
C GLU A 213 3.42 -31.58 -12.00
N LEU A 214 3.45 -31.32 -13.31
CA LEU A 214 3.80 -30.00 -13.85
C LEU A 214 2.83 -28.92 -13.39
N LYS A 215 1.52 -29.20 -13.36
CA LYS A 215 0.51 -28.30 -12.79
C LYS A 215 0.79 -27.99 -11.33
N SER A 216 1.11 -29.00 -10.52
CA SER A 216 1.41 -28.79 -9.10
C SER A 216 2.66 -27.93 -8.87
N GLN A 217 3.69 -28.09 -9.71
CA GLN A 217 4.90 -27.26 -9.67
C GLN A 217 4.59 -25.80 -10.03
N VAL A 218 3.78 -25.56 -11.07
CA VAL A 218 3.34 -24.21 -11.45
C VAL A 218 2.51 -23.57 -10.34
N GLU A 219 1.59 -24.30 -9.73
CA GLU A 219 0.77 -23.79 -8.61
C GLU A 219 1.63 -23.47 -7.37
N ALA A 220 2.60 -24.33 -7.04
CA ALA A 220 3.53 -24.07 -5.94
C ALA A 220 4.40 -22.83 -6.19
N LEU A 221 4.88 -22.63 -7.42
CA LEU A 221 5.63 -21.43 -7.81
C LEU A 221 4.75 -20.17 -7.74
N GLN A 222 3.51 -20.24 -8.21
CA GLN A 222 2.56 -19.12 -8.13
C GLN A 222 2.31 -18.68 -6.69
N ASN A 223 2.07 -19.63 -5.79
CA ASN A 223 1.86 -19.32 -4.36
C ASN A 223 3.09 -18.63 -3.76
N LYS A 224 4.30 -19.14 -4.05
CA LYS A 224 5.55 -18.49 -3.63
C LYS A 224 5.68 -17.06 -4.17
N MET A 225 5.26 -16.79 -5.41
CA MET A 225 5.30 -15.44 -5.98
C MET A 225 4.26 -14.51 -5.38
N ALA A 226 3.07 -15.01 -5.03
CA ALA A 226 2.07 -14.24 -4.31
C ALA A 226 2.59 -13.83 -2.92
N ASP A 227 3.23 -14.74 -2.21
CA ASP A 227 3.87 -14.47 -0.91
C ASP A 227 5.03 -13.48 -1.06
N ALA A 228 5.85 -13.63 -2.09
CA ALA A 228 6.96 -12.72 -2.41
C ALA A 228 6.46 -11.30 -2.69
N LYS A 229 5.40 -11.16 -3.50
CA LYS A 229 4.76 -9.88 -3.77
C LYS A 229 4.24 -9.24 -2.49
N LYS A 230 3.52 -10.00 -1.66
CA LYS A 230 3.02 -9.50 -0.37
C LYS A 230 4.16 -8.99 0.52
N THR A 231 5.26 -9.73 0.59
CA THR A 231 6.45 -9.35 1.38
C THR A 231 7.08 -8.04 0.85
N LEU A 232 7.07 -7.85 -0.47
CA LEU A 232 7.54 -6.61 -1.11
C LEU A 232 6.62 -5.42 -0.80
N ASP A 233 5.31 -5.63 -0.86
CA ASP A 233 4.30 -4.64 -0.50
C ASP A 233 4.45 -4.22 0.98
N ASP A 234 4.66 -5.19 1.88
CA ASP A 234 4.90 -4.95 3.31
C ASP A 234 6.17 -4.12 3.55
N LYS A 235 7.28 -4.45 2.86
CA LYS A 235 8.53 -3.68 2.93
C LYS A 235 8.30 -2.22 2.55
N CYS A 236 7.63 -2.02 1.42
CA CYS A 236 7.39 -0.69 0.88
C CYS A 236 6.46 0.14 1.78
N ALA A 237 5.47 -0.50 2.41
CA ALA A 237 4.63 0.13 3.42
C ALA A 237 5.45 0.58 4.65
N LEU A 238 6.39 -0.24 5.12
CA LEU A 238 7.28 0.10 6.23
C LEU A 238 8.24 1.25 5.87
N GLU A 239 8.88 1.21 4.71
CA GLU A 239 9.77 2.28 4.24
C GLU A 239 9.03 3.61 4.11
N ARG A 240 7.78 3.58 3.65
CA ARG A 240 6.92 4.78 3.60
C ARG A 240 6.62 5.33 4.98
N GLN A 241 6.26 4.48 5.94
CA GLN A 241 5.99 4.92 7.31
C GLN A 241 7.25 5.53 7.94
N LEU A 242 8.41 4.90 7.74
CA LEU A 242 9.70 5.40 8.19
C LEU A 242 10.00 6.78 7.60
N SER A 243 9.86 6.94 6.28
CA SER A 243 10.13 8.21 5.59
C SER A 243 9.16 9.32 5.98
N ALA A 244 7.88 9.00 6.20
CA ALA A 244 6.90 9.96 6.69
C ALA A 244 7.28 10.42 8.10
N LEU A 245 7.66 9.49 8.98
CA LEU A 245 8.06 9.79 10.35
C LEU A 245 9.35 10.61 10.42
N ASP A 246 10.36 10.27 9.61
CA ASP A 246 11.60 11.05 9.50
C ASP A 246 11.30 12.49 9.03
N THR A 247 10.36 12.66 8.11
CA THR A 247 9.93 13.98 7.64
C THR A 247 9.18 14.74 8.72
N LYS A 248 8.28 14.08 9.49
CA LYS A 248 7.63 14.68 10.65
C LYS A 248 8.64 15.14 11.70
N ILE A 249 9.63 14.31 12.03
CA ILE A 249 10.72 14.65 12.95
C ILE A 249 11.49 15.87 12.43
N LYS A 250 11.90 15.86 11.16
CA LYS A 250 12.66 16.96 10.56
C LYS A 250 11.87 18.28 10.60
N LEU A 251 10.63 18.27 10.12
CA LEU A 251 9.77 19.45 10.11
C LEU A 251 9.49 19.95 11.53
N SER A 252 9.24 19.05 12.49
CA SER A 252 9.01 19.45 13.88
C SER A 252 10.23 20.10 14.53
N ARG A 253 11.45 19.74 14.12
CA ARG A 253 12.68 20.41 14.57
C ARG A 253 12.85 21.78 13.92
N GLU A 254 12.71 21.85 12.59
CA GLU A 254 12.85 23.10 11.82
C GLU A 254 11.80 24.15 12.24
N LEU A 255 10.61 23.72 12.67
CA LEU A 255 9.53 24.60 13.12
C LEU A 255 9.60 24.95 14.61
N ALA A 256 10.46 24.28 15.38
CA ALA A 256 10.66 24.54 16.80
C ALA A 256 11.84 25.48 17.09
N GLU A 257 12.70 25.73 16.08
CA GLU A 257 13.79 26.71 16.10
C GLU A 257 13.30 28.10 15.67
#